data_AF-A0A1H9X513-F1
#
_entry.id   AF-A0A1H9X513-F1
#
_cell.length_a   1.000
_cell.length_b   1.000
_cell.length_c   1.000
_cell.angle_alpha   90.00
_cell.angle_beta   90.00
_cell.angle_gamma   90.00
#
_symmetry.space_group_name_H-M   'P 1'
#
loop_
_entity.id
_entity.type
_entity.pdbx_description
1 polymer ?
#
loop_
_entity_poly.entity_id
_entity_poly.type
_entity_poly.pdbx_seq_one_letter_code
_entity_poly.pdbx_strand_id
1 'polypeptide(L)' 'MLICMASNQQTRPGVGEMAKDSGTGRIGVVMGEIGGRVQIRPVRGGKEWDALPDDVVSPSAREELSARLAVRNGNSRVGL' A
#
# COMPACT_ATOMS: atom_id res chain seq x y z
N MET A 1 1.86 16.22 -25.30
CA MET A 1 0.59 15.95 -24.60
C MET A 1 0.88 16.12 -23.12
N LEU A 2 0.26 17.12 -22.50
CA LEU A 2 0.61 17.67 -21.19
C LEU A 2 0.28 16.66 -20.07
N ILE A 3 1.22 16.51 -19.13
CA ILE A 3 1.08 15.70 -17.91
C ILE A 3 -0.05 16.31 -17.07
N CYS A 4 -1.17 15.60 -16.93
CA CYS A 4 -2.25 16.04 -16.05
C CYS A 4 -1.81 15.81 -14.60
N MET A 5 -1.56 16.91 -13.88
CA MET A 5 -1.43 16.94 -12.42
C MET A 5 -2.68 16.33 -11.78
N ALA A 6 -2.52 15.31 -10.92
CA ALA A 6 -3.57 14.90 -10.00
C ALA A 6 -3.38 15.67 -8.68
N SER A 7 -4.37 16.50 -8.38
CA SER A 7 -4.52 17.37 -7.23
C SER A 7 -4.13 16.72 -5.89
N ASN A 8 -3.27 17.39 -5.13
CA ASN A 8 -2.74 16.98 -3.81
C ASN A 8 -3.77 17.13 -2.67
N GLN A 9 -5.05 16.91 -2.94
CA GLN A 9 -6.07 16.71 -1.91
C GLN A 9 -6.09 15.20 -1.62
N GLN A 10 -5.11 14.74 -0.85
CA GLN A 10 -4.88 13.32 -0.59
C GLN A 10 -5.97 12.77 0.32
N THR A 11 -7.14 12.51 -0.25
CA THR A 11 -8.12 11.60 0.32
C THR A 11 -7.39 10.28 0.58
N ARG A 12 -7.58 9.71 1.78
CA ARG A 12 -6.97 8.44 2.16
C ARG A 12 -7.16 7.40 1.04
N PRO A 13 -6.15 6.56 0.74
CA PRO A 13 -6.25 5.54 -0.30
C PRO A 13 -7.53 4.71 -0.17
N GLY A 14 -8.23 4.56 -1.29
CA GLY A 14 -9.47 3.78 -1.37
C GLY A 14 -9.23 2.28 -1.45
N VAL A 15 -10.30 1.50 -1.33
CA VAL A 15 -10.24 0.03 -1.50
C VAL A 15 -9.67 -0.33 -2.88
N GLY A 16 -8.68 -1.23 -2.90
CA GLY A 16 -7.94 -1.62 -4.08
C GLY A 16 -6.72 -0.75 -4.39
N GLU A 17 -6.56 0.39 -3.72
CA GLU A 17 -5.40 1.27 -3.90
C GLU A 17 -4.24 0.87 -2.98
N MET A 18 -3.03 1.26 -3.40
CA MET A 18 -1.83 1.03 -2.61
C MET A 18 -1.75 2.04 -1.47
N ALA A 19 -1.48 1.55 -0.27
CA ALA A 19 -1.35 2.35 0.93
C ALA A 19 -0.07 2.00 1.69
N LYS A 20 0.48 3.02 2.32
CA LYS A 20 1.49 2.90 3.36
C LYS A 20 0.81 3.14 4.71
N ASP A 21 1.07 2.23 5.63
CA ASP A 21 0.79 2.41 7.05
C ASP A 21 1.98 3.17 7.66
N SER A 22 1.80 4.44 8.03
CA SER A 22 2.86 5.26 8.64
C SER A 22 3.25 4.80 10.04
N GLY A 23 2.35 4.14 10.76
CA GLY A 23 2.62 3.62 12.10
C GLY A 23 3.57 2.42 12.08
N THR A 24 3.49 1.58 11.05
CA THR A 24 4.36 0.38 10.94
C THR A 24 5.40 0.44 9.81
N GLY A 25 5.28 1.41 8.90
CA GLY A 25 6.09 1.53 7.69
C GLY A 25 5.78 0.48 6.61
N ARG A 26 4.74 -0.33 6.81
CA ARG A 26 4.37 -1.41 5.88
C ARG A 26 3.57 -0.87 4.70
N ILE A 27 3.73 -1.51 3.54
CA ILE A 27 3.02 -1.14 2.31
C ILE A 27 2.20 -2.33 1.82
N GLY A 28 0.97 -2.04 1.45
CA GLY A 28 0.02 -3.03 0.98
C GLY A 28 -1.11 -2.41 0.17
N VAL A 29 -2.16 -3.18 -0.04
CA VAL A 29 -3.37 -2.77 -0.76
C VAL A 29 -4.52 -2.68 0.24
N VAL A 30 -5.28 -1.59 0.20
CA VAL A 30 -6.47 -1.42 1.05
C VAL A 30 -7.53 -2.42 0.62
N MET A 31 -8.06 -3.18 1.57
CA MET A 31 -9.09 -4.20 1.33
C MET A 31 -10.48 -3.74 1.78
N GLY A 32 -10.54 -2.82 2.74
CA GLY A 32 -11.78 -2.33 3.32
C GLY A 32 -11.54 -1.57 4.61
N GLU A 33 -12.61 -1.00 5.16
CA GLU A 33 -12.62 -0.41 6.50
C GLU A 33 -13.71 -1.08 7.34
N ILE A 34 -13.35 -1.63 8.49
CA ILE A 34 -14.27 -2.32 9.39
C ILE A 34 -13.93 -1.93 10.83
N GLY A 35 -14.95 -1.54 11.61
CA GLY A 35 -14.76 -1.20 13.04
C GLY A 35 -13.82 -0.02 13.28
N GLY A 36 -13.75 0.94 12.35
CA GLY A 36 -12.84 2.09 12.43
C GLY A 36 -11.36 1.75 12.19
N ARG A 37 -11.08 0.59 11.58
CA ARG A 37 -9.75 0.14 11.17
C ARG A 37 -9.75 -0.09 9.66
N VAL A 38 -8.66 0.29 9.01
CA VAL A 38 -8.44 -0.01 7.60
C VAL A 38 -7.70 -1.34 7.51
N GLN A 39 -8.28 -2.31 6.80
CA GLN A 39 -7.63 -3.58 6.50
C GLN A 39 -6.72 -3.41 5.30
N ILE A 40 -5.44 -3.75 5.47
CA ILE A 40 -4.44 -3.69 4.42
C ILE A 40 -3.85 -5.08 4.20
N ARG A 41 -3.77 -5.51 2.95
CA ARG A 41 -3.14 -6.78 2.55
C ARG A 41 -1.72 -6.54 2.02
N PRO A 42 -0.72 -7.36 2.39
CA PRO A 42 0.61 -7.21 1.82
C PRO A 42 0.61 -7.38 0.31
N VAL A 43 1.45 -6.62 -0.41
CA VAL A 43 1.52 -6.68 -1.89
C VAL A 43 1.86 -8.09 -2.42
N ARG A 44 2.69 -8.84 -1.67
CA ARG A 44 3.05 -10.24 -1.96
C ARG A 44 1.96 -11.27 -1.58
N GLY A 45 0.81 -10.82 -1.09
CA GLY A 45 -0.17 -11.67 -0.42
C GLY A 45 0.21 -12.02 1.01
N GLY A 46 -0.66 -12.77 1.68
CA GLY A 46 -0.52 -13.14 3.10
C GLY A 46 -1.59 -12.51 3.98
N LYS A 47 -1.36 -12.56 5.29
CA LYS A 47 -2.33 -12.10 6.29
C LYS A 47 -2.49 -10.58 6.22
N GLU A 48 -3.74 -10.14 6.18
CA GLU A 48 -4.10 -8.73 6.33
C GLU A 48 -3.74 -8.22 7.72
N TRP A 49 -3.51 -6.91 7.82
CA TRP A 49 -3.36 -6.22 9.09
C TRP A 49 -4.28 -5.01 9.17
N ASP A 50 -4.61 -4.65 10.40
CA ASP A 50 -5.43 -3.48 10.71
C ASP A 50 -4.52 -2.27 10.93
N ALA A 51 -4.78 -1.19 10.20
CA ALA A 51 -4.16 0.11 10.37
C ALA A 51 -5.16 1.13 10.93
N LEU A 52 -4.66 2.14 11.64
CA LEU A 52 -5.48 3.29 12.01
C LEU A 52 -5.75 4.12 10.75
N PRO A 53 -6.98 4.59 10.52
CA PRO A 53 -7.29 5.38 9.33
C PRO A 53 -6.39 6.62 9.15
N ASP A 54 -5.96 7.24 10.25
CA ASP A 54 -5.04 8.40 10.23
C ASP A 54 -3.62 8.04 9.81
N ASP A 55 -3.22 6.78 9.93
CA ASP A 55 -1.91 6.28 9.51
C ASP A 55 -1.90 5.76 8.06
N VAL A 56 -3.06 5.72 7.39
CA VAL A 56 -3.16 5.22 6.01
C VAL A 56 -2.96 6.36 5.03
N VAL A 57 -1.77 6.37 4.44
CA VAL A 57 -1.35 7.39 3.47
C VAL A 57 -0.98 6.76 2.14
N SER A 58 -1.04 7.52 1.04
CA SER A 58 -0.51 7.04 -0.23
C SER A 58 1.02 6.90 -0.14
N PRO A 59 1.60 5.78 -0.60
CA PRO A 59 3.05 5.64 -0.69
C PRO A 59 3.59 6.60 -1.75
N SER A 60 4.85 7.00 -1.61
CA SER A 60 5.56 7.66 -2.72
C SER A 60 5.75 6.69 -3.89
N ALA A 61 5.93 7.22 -5.10
CA ALA A 61 6.20 6.40 -6.29
C ALA A 61 7.42 5.48 -6.13
N ARG A 62 8.44 5.92 -5.39
CA ARG A 62 9.63 5.11 -5.07
C ARG A 62 9.28 3.94 -4.15
N GLU A 63 8.51 4.20 -3.11
CA GLU A 63 8.08 3.19 -2.14
C GLU A 63 7.16 2.15 -2.78
N GLU A 64 6.21 2.58 -3.61
CA GLU A 64 5.36 1.68 -4.39
C GLU A 64 6.21 0.78 -5.32
N LEU A 65 7.15 1.36 -6.07
CA LEU A 65 8.03 0.60 -6.95
C LEU A 65 8.85 -0.41 -6.15
N SER A 66 9.45 0.01 -5.04
CA SER A 66 10.22 -0.88 -4.15
C SER A 66 9.37 -2.02 -3.60
N ALA A 67 8.12 -1.76 -3.19
CA ALA A 67 7.21 -2.79 -2.70
C ALA A 67 6.89 -3.82 -3.80
N ARG A 68 6.59 -3.37 -5.02
CA ARG A 68 6.34 -4.25 -6.18
C ARG A 68 7.58 -5.07 -6.56
N LEU A 69 8.77 -4.47 -6.50
CA LEU A 69 10.03 -5.17 -6.77
C LEU A 69 10.38 -6.19 -5.69
N ALA A 70 10.08 -5.90 -4.41
CA ALA A 70 10.29 -6.84 -3.32
C ALA A 70 9.48 -8.14 -3.50
N VAL A 71 8.28 -8.06 -4.07
CA VAL A 71 7.50 -9.25 -4.46
C VAL A 71 8.25 -10.09 -5.49
N ARG A 72 8.76 -9.45 -6.56
CA ARG A 72 9.50 -10.14 -7.62
C ARG A 72 10.79 -10.77 -7.10
N ASN A 73 11.57 -10.03 -6.32
CA ASN A 73 12.83 -10.51 -5.74
C ASN A 73 12.62 -11.60 -4.70
N GLY A 74 11.54 -11.53 -3.91
CA GLY A 74 11.16 -12.59 -2.97
C GLY A 74 10.88 -13.91 -3.69
N ASN A 75 10.18 -13.85 -4.83
CA ASN A 75 9.89 -15.02 -5.66
C ASN A 75 11.16 -15.60 -6.31
N SER A 76 12.14 -14.77 -6.69
CA SER A 76 13.41 -15.23 -7.25
C SER A 76 14.33 -15.95 -6.24
N ARG A 77 14.16 -15.72 -4.94
CA ARG A 77 15.03 -16.33 -3.89
C ARG A 77 14.54 -17.69 -3.41
N VAL A 78 13.33 -18.11 -3.79
CA VAL A 78 12.75 -19.43 -3.46
C VAL A 78 13.00 -20.45 -4.57
N GLY A 79 13.54 -20.02 -5.71
CA GLY A 79 13.98 -20.92 -6.78
C GLY A 79 15.49 -21.11 -6.79
N LEU A 80 16.02 -21.92 -5.87
CA LEU A 80 17.32 -22.60 -5.96
C LEU A 80 17.24 -23.92 -5.19
#